data_AF-A0A7C6M672-F1
#
_entry.id   AF-A0A7C6M672-F1
#
_cell.length_a   1.000
_cell.length_b   1.000
_cell.length_c   1.000
_cell.angle_alpha   90.00
_cell.angle_beta   90.00
_cell.angle_gamma   90.00
#
_symmetry.space_group_name_H-M   'P 1'
#
loop_
_entity.id
_entity.type
_entity.pdbx_description
1 polymer ?
#
loop_
_entity_poly.entity_id
_entity_poly.type
_entity_poly.pdbx_seq_one_letter_code
_entity_poly.pdbx_strand_id
1 'polypeptide(L)'
;MKKTLSAYIIDFSLIIIISVIASLVLTGLRISNQIDNQVYSISLTVVSAIIFFIGGFFLGFKVKKRGLLNGFIFSLIYTTVVLLFIFFGLEKQLDVNKVIDLIINNVVFIVACLIGVNLANH
;
A
#
# COMPACT_ATOMS: atom_id res chain seq x y z
N MET A 1 4.20 23.32 -2.70
CA MET A 1 3.22 22.60 -1.84
C MET A 1 2.01 22.07 -2.61
N LYS A 2 1.35 22.84 -3.50
CA LYS A 2 0.20 22.32 -4.28
C LYS A 2 0.54 21.08 -5.14
N LYS A 3 1.67 21.10 -5.86
CA LYS A 3 2.14 19.96 -6.69
C LYS A 3 2.49 18.69 -5.90
N THR A 4 2.97 18.83 -4.67
CA THR A 4 3.32 17.67 -3.83
C THR A 4 2.05 17.04 -3.26
N LEU A 5 1.11 17.86 -2.78
CA LEU A 5 -0.19 17.37 -2.28
C LEU A 5 -0.98 16.64 -3.38
N SER A 6 -1.01 17.19 -4.60
CA SER A 6 -1.67 16.51 -5.72
C SER A 6 -1.02 15.17 -6.07
N ALA A 7 0.30 15.05 -5.95
CA ALA A 7 1.00 13.78 -6.18
C ALA A 7 0.58 12.73 -5.13
N TYR A 8 0.57 13.10 -3.85
CA TYR A 8 0.08 12.21 -2.78
C TYR A 8 -1.33 11.70 -3.03
N ILE A 9 -2.26 12.60 -3.37
CA ILE A 9 -3.66 12.22 -3.61
C ILE A 9 -3.76 11.26 -4.80
N ILE A 10 -3.11 11.58 -5.92
CA ILE A 10 -3.15 10.75 -7.13
C ILE A 10 -2.57 9.35 -6.84
N ASP A 11 -1.40 9.28 -6.20
CA ASP A 11 -0.73 8.01 -5.93
C ASP A 11 -1.51 7.18 -4.88
N PHE A 12 -2.06 7.83 -3.84
CA PHE A 12 -2.92 7.17 -2.84
C PHE A 12 -4.20 6.62 -3.48
N SER A 13 -4.88 7.41 -4.32
CA SER A 13 -6.07 6.97 -5.05
C SER A 13 -5.77 5.79 -5.97
N LEU A 14 -4.64 5.83 -6.69
CA LEU A 14 -4.23 4.76 -7.59
C LEU A 14 -3.92 3.47 -6.81
N ILE A 15 -3.23 3.55 -5.68
CA ILE A 15 -2.98 2.40 -4.80
C ILE A 15 -4.29 1.78 -4.33
N ILE A 16 -5.26 2.59 -3.90
CA ILE A 16 -6.58 2.10 -3.48
C ILE A 16 -7.29 1.40 -4.65
N ILE A 17 -7.38 2.04 -5.81
CA ILE A 17 -8.09 1.50 -6.98
C ILE A 17 -7.50 0.15 -7.39
N ILE A 18 -6.17 0.06 -7.51
CA ILE A 18 -5.49 -1.18 -7.90
C ILE A 18 -5.65 -2.23 -6.81
N SER A 19 -5.56 -1.86 -5.53
CA SER A 19 -5.75 -2.80 -4.42
C SER A 19 -7.15 -3.39 -4.39
N VAL A 20 -8.18 -2.58 -4.68
CA VAL A 20 -9.57 -3.04 -4.77
C VAL A 20 -9.74 -4.00 -5.95
N ILE A 21 -9.23 -3.65 -7.13
CA ILE A 21 -9.30 -4.52 -8.32
C ILE A 21 -8.59 -5.86 -8.04
N ALA A 22 -7.37 -5.82 -7.52
CA ALA A 22 -6.61 -7.02 -7.19
C ALA A 22 -7.33 -7.90 -6.15
N SER A 23 -7.90 -7.28 -5.11
CA SER A 23 -8.66 -7.99 -4.07
C SER A 23 -9.92 -8.63 -4.63
N LEU A 24 -10.62 -7.97 -5.56
CA LEU A 24 -11.80 -8.53 -6.24
C LEU A 24 -11.42 -9.74 -7.10
N VAL A 25 -10.31 -9.68 -7.84
CA VAL A 25 -9.82 -10.81 -8.64
C VAL A 25 -9.46 -11.99 -7.75
N LEU A 26 -8.67 -11.78 -6.69
CA LEU A 26 -8.30 -12.85 -5.75
C LEU A 26 -9.52 -13.45 -5.06
N THR A 27 -10.50 -12.62 -4.71
CA THR A 27 -11.75 -13.08 -4.11
C THR A 27 -12.57 -13.91 -5.10
N GLY A 28 -12.62 -13.52 -6.37
CA GLY A 28 -13.26 -14.29 -7.43
C GLY A 28 -12.62 -15.67 -7.62
N LEU A 29 -11.28 -15.75 -7.59
CA LEU A 29 -10.54 -17.01 -7.65
C LEU A 29 -10.81 -17.92 -6.44
N ARG A 30 -10.94 -17.32 -5.25
CA ARG A 30 -11.28 -18.06 -4.04
C ARG A 30 -12.70 -18.62 -4.09
N ILE A 31 -13.68 -17.83 -4.52
CA ILE A 31 -15.08 -18.25 -4.63
C ILE A 31 -15.25 -19.36 -5.67
N SER A 32 -14.46 -19.36 -6.75
CA SER A 32 -14.45 -20.43 -7.75
C SER A 32 -13.65 -21.67 -7.35
N ASN A 33 -13.22 -21.77 -6.09
CA ASN A 33 -12.40 -22.86 -5.53
C ASN A 33 -11.11 -23.13 -6.32
N GLN A 34 -10.56 -22.12 -7.01
CA GLN A 34 -9.30 -22.25 -7.75
C GLN A 34 -8.07 -22.12 -6.84
N ILE A 35 -8.24 -21.49 -5.68
CA ILE A 35 -7.18 -21.27 -4.68
C ILE A 35 -7.70 -21.53 -3.27
N ASP A 36 -6.86 -22.17 -2.46
CA ASP A 36 -7.14 -22.45 -1.05
C ASP A 36 -6.96 -21.19 -0.19
N ASN A 37 -7.47 -21.23 1.06
CA ASN A 37 -7.37 -20.11 2.00
C ASN A 37 -5.93 -19.66 2.28
N GLN A 38 -4.97 -20.61 2.37
CA GLN A 38 -3.57 -20.29 2.61
C GLN A 38 -2.95 -19.57 1.41
N VAL A 39 -3.21 -20.08 0.20
CA VAL A 39 -2.74 -19.47 -1.05
C VAL A 39 -3.34 -18.07 -1.21
N TYR A 40 -4.64 -17.92 -0.98
CA TYR A 40 -5.34 -16.64 -1.00
C TYR A 40 -4.68 -15.61 -0.08
N SER A 41 -4.41 -15.98 1.18
CA SER A 41 -3.79 -15.05 2.16
C SER A 41 -2.40 -14.62 1.71
N ILE A 42 -1.55 -15.56 1.31
CA ILE A 42 -0.18 -15.25 0.85
C ILE A 42 -0.21 -14.39 -0.41
N SER A 43 -1.08 -14.71 -1.37
CA SER A 43 -1.24 -13.91 -2.58
C SER A 43 -1.68 -12.49 -2.27
N LEU A 44 -2.56 -12.28 -1.30
CA LEU A 44 -3.03 -10.95 -0.91
C LEU A 44 -1.90 -10.11 -0.29
N THR A 45 -1.08 -10.70 0.58
CA THR A 45 0.11 -10.04 1.13
C THR A 45 1.11 -9.69 0.03
N VAL A 46 1.45 -10.63 -0.87
CA VAL A 46 2.44 -10.40 -1.93
C VAL A 46 1.95 -9.34 -2.92
N VAL A 47 0.70 -9.44 -3.38
CA VAL A 47 0.13 -8.49 -4.34
C VAL A 47 0.00 -7.11 -3.72
N SER A 48 -0.43 -6.99 -2.46
CA SER A 48 -0.47 -5.69 -1.78
C SER A 48 0.93 -5.08 -1.64
N ALA A 49 1.95 -5.87 -1.26
CA ALA A 49 3.32 -5.39 -1.20
C ALA A 49 3.82 -4.87 -2.56
N ILE A 50 3.52 -5.55 -3.66
CA ILE A 50 3.87 -5.09 -5.01
C ILE A 50 3.17 -3.77 -5.35
N ILE A 51 1.89 -3.63 -5.04
CA ILE A 51 1.13 -2.40 -5.30
C ILE A 51 1.71 -1.23 -4.50
N PHE A 52 2.02 -1.44 -3.22
CA PHE A 52 2.65 -0.43 -2.36
C PHE A 52 4.05 -0.09 -2.83
N PHE A 53 4.83 -1.06 -3.31
CA PHE A 53 6.14 -0.81 -3.90
C PHE A 53 6.02 0.11 -5.12
N ILE A 54 5.16 -0.24 -6.08
CA ILE A 54 4.97 0.55 -7.31
C ILE A 54 4.48 1.96 -6.96
N GLY A 55 3.51 2.07 -6.06
CA GLY A 55 2.98 3.36 -5.62
C GLY A 55 4.03 4.24 -4.93
N GLY A 56 4.81 3.66 -4.01
CA GLY A 56 5.90 4.37 -3.33
C GLY A 56 6.99 4.81 -4.29
N PHE A 57 7.36 3.95 -5.23
CA PHE A 57 8.32 4.26 -6.29
C PHE A 57 7.88 5.45 -7.13
N PHE A 58 6.64 5.44 -7.64
CA PHE A 58 6.13 6.54 -8.45
C PHE A 58 6.00 7.85 -7.66
N LEU A 59 5.56 7.80 -6.41
CA LEU A 59 5.51 8.97 -5.54
C LEU A 59 6.91 9.58 -5.35
N GLY A 60 7.90 8.74 -5.05
CA GLY A 60 9.29 9.17 -4.91
C GLY A 60 9.82 9.79 -6.20
N PHE A 61 9.57 9.12 -7.33
CA PHE A 61 10.00 9.55 -8.65
C PHE A 61 9.40 10.90 -9.07
N LYS A 62 8.13 11.16 -8.74
CA LYS A 62 7.44 12.43 -9.05
C LYS A 62 7.90 13.58 -8.15
N VAL A 63 8.10 13.32 -6.85
CA VAL A 63 8.43 14.37 -5.87
C VAL A 63 9.92 14.72 -5.89
N LYS A 64 10.80 13.78 -6.28
CA LYS A 64 12.25 13.94 -6.49
C LYS A 64 13.07 14.40 -5.27
N LYS A 65 12.44 14.55 -4.11
CA LYS A 65 13.08 15.08 -2.89
C LYS A 65 12.49 14.42 -1.66
N ARG A 66 13.32 14.26 -0.63
CA ARG A 66 12.91 13.81 0.71
C ARG A 66 12.13 12.47 0.72
N GLY A 67 12.64 11.46 0.03
CA GLY A 67 11.99 10.14 -0.11
C GLY A 67 11.63 9.50 1.23
N LEU A 68 12.53 9.55 2.21
CA LEU A 68 12.28 9.02 3.55
C LEU A 68 11.08 9.72 4.23
N LEU A 69 11.08 11.05 4.22
CA LEU A 69 10.04 11.86 4.86
C LEU A 69 8.67 11.63 4.18
N ASN A 70 8.66 11.61 2.85
CA ASN A 70 7.43 11.41 2.09
C ASN A 70 6.86 10.00 2.27
N GLY A 71 7.73 8.98 2.26
CA GLY A 71 7.35 7.60 2.57
C GLY A 71 6.76 7.50 3.97
N PHE A 72 7.42 8.08 4.97
CA PHE A 72 6.96 8.05 6.37
C PHE A 72 5.62 8.74 6.56
N ILE A 73 5.41 9.94 5.97
CA ILE A 73 4.13 10.66 6.05
C ILE A 73 3.01 9.82 5.44
N PHE A 74 3.24 9.22 4.26
CA PHE A 74 2.25 8.35 3.62
C PHE A 74 1.93 7.14 4.48
N SER A 75 2.94 6.44 4.99
CA SER A 75 2.79 5.29 5.87
C SER A 75 1.99 5.61 7.14
N LEU A 76 2.22 6.81 7.70
CA LEU A 76 1.49 7.27 8.87
C LEU A 76 0.02 7.54 8.54
N ILE A 77 -0.27 8.19 7.40
CA ILE A 77 -1.64 8.40 6.90
C ILE A 77 -2.34 7.06 6.65
N TYR A 78 -1.70 6.15 5.92
CA TYR A 78 -2.26 4.83 5.61
C TYR A 78 -2.56 4.04 6.89
N THR A 79 -1.62 3.98 7.83
CA THR A 79 -1.81 3.31 9.12
C THR A 79 -2.95 3.94 9.92
N THR A 80 -3.05 5.27 9.93
CA THR A 80 -4.14 5.99 10.61
C THR A 80 -5.49 5.63 10.00
N VAL A 81 -5.58 5.59 8.67
CA VAL A 81 -6.80 5.18 7.97
C VAL A 81 -7.20 3.77 8.36
N VAL A 82 -6.27 2.81 8.34
CA VAL A 82 -6.55 1.41 8.74
C VAL A 82 -7.03 1.33 10.21
N LEU A 83 -6.38 2.04 11.12
CA LEU A 83 -6.81 2.09 12.53
C LEU A 83 -8.21 2.69 12.70
N LEU A 84 -8.58 3.69 11.90
CA LEU A 84 -9.94 4.25 11.90
C LEU A 84 -10.96 3.19 11.43
N PHE A 85 -10.68 2.43 10.38
CA PHE A 85 -11.57 1.36 9.92
C PHE A 85 -11.79 0.29 11.01
N ILE A 86 -10.73 -0.07 11.74
CA ILE A 86 -10.83 -0.99 12.88
C ILE A 86 -11.66 -0.36 14.01
N PHE A 87 -11.40 0.91 14.35
CA PHE A 87 -12.11 1.64 15.40
C PHE A 87 -13.61 1.73 15.14
N PHE A 88 -14.02 1.96 13.89
CA PHE A 88 -15.44 1.98 13.49
C PHE A 88 -16.07 0.59 13.36
N GLY A 89 -15.33 -0.49 13.59
CA GLY A 89 -15.84 -1.86 13.47
C GLY A 89 -16.10 -2.32 12.03
N LEU A 90 -15.53 -1.61 11.03
CA LEU A 90 -15.67 -1.95 9.61
C LEU A 90 -14.74 -3.10 9.20
N GLU A 91 -13.70 -3.36 9.98
CA GLU A 91 -12.86 -4.54 9.88
C GLU A 91 -12.89 -5.35 11.18
N LYS A 92 -12.63 -6.66 11.08
CA LYS A 92 -12.35 -7.50 12.27
C LYS A 92 -11.15 -6.95 13.03
N GLN A 93 -11.11 -7.25 14.33
CA GLN A 93 -10.05 -6.86 15.27
C GLN A 93 -8.63 -7.05 14.70
N LEU A 94 -7.67 -6.26 15.22
CA LEU A 94 -6.24 -6.38 14.93
C LEU A 94 -5.75 -7.81 15.20
N ASP A 95 -5.69 -8.60 14.14
CA ASP A 95 -5.04 -9.91 14.12
C ASP A 95 -3.55 -9.76 13.77
N VAL A 96 -2.73 -10.71 14.22
CA VAL A 96 -1.28 -10.74 14.01
C VAL A 96 -0.95 -10.67 12.52
N ASN A 97 -1.70 -11.40 11.69
CA ASN A 97 -1.50 -11.39 10.24
C ASN A 97 -1.70 -9.99 9.64
N LYS A 98 -2.72 -9.24 10.09
CA LYS A 98 -2.96 -7.87 9.62
C LYS A 98 -1.87 -6.91 10.07
N VAL A 99 -1.35 -7.07 11.27
CA VAL A 99 -0.23 -6.27 11.76
C VAL A 99 1.01 -6.51 10.89
N ILE A 100 1.28 -7.78 10.55
CA ILE A 100 2.38 -8.15 9.66
C ILE A 100 2.20 -7.51 8.28
N ASP A 101 1.01 -7.63 7.67
CA ASP A 101 0.71 -7.01 6.37
C ASP A 101 0.89 -5.49 6.40
N LEU A 102 0.43 -4.83 7.47
CA LEU A 102 0.58 -3.39 7.66
C LEU A 102 2.05 -2.98 7.74
N ILE A 103 2.87 -3.72 8.49
CA ILE A 103 4.31 -3.45 8.62
C ILE A 103 5.01 -3.65 7.28
N ILE A 104 4.76 -4.77 6.61
CA ILE A 104 5.37 -5.09 5.30
C ILE A 104 5.04 -3.98 4.30
N ASN A 105 3.76 -3.63 4.15
CA ASN A 105 3.33 -2.61 3.18
C ASN A 105 3.94 -1.24 3.47
N ASN A 106 4.03 -0.84 4.75
CA ASN A 106 4.68 0.42 5.12
C ASN A 106 6.18 0.42 4.82
N VAL A 107 6.92 -0.62 5.22
CA VAL A 107 8.36 -0.71 4.97
C VAL A 107 8.65 -0.71 3.48
N VAL A 108 7.92 -1.54 2.71
CA VAL A 108 8.06 -1.64 1.26
C VAL A 108 7.79 -0.29 0.58
N PHE A 109 6.75 0.43 1.02
CA PHE A 109 6.43 1.75 0.48
C PHE A 109 7.55 2.78 0.73
N ILE A 110 8.06 2.83 1.97
CA ILE A 110 9.13 3.76 2.34
C ILE A 110 10.40 3.48 1.52
N VAL A 111 10.79 2.21 1.42
CA VAL A 111 11.97 1.80 0.63
C VAL A 111 11.77 2.15 -0.84
N ALA A 112 10.61 1.86 -1.41
CA ALA A 112 10.31 2.19 -2.80
C ALA A 112 10.36 3.70 -3.05
N CYS A 113 9.88 4.52 -2.11
CA CYS A 113 9.92 5.97 -2.20
C CYS A 113 11.37 6.51 -2.17
N LEU A 114 12.24 5.93 -1.35
CA LEU A 114 13.67 6.24 -1.35
C LEU A 114 14.31 5.93 -2.72
N ILE A 115 14.05 4.73 -3.24
CA ILE A 115 14.56 4.29 -4.54
C ILE A 115 14.08 5.24 -5.65
N GLY A 116 12.78 5.56 -5.68
CA GLY A 116 12.19 6.46 -6.67
C GLY A 116 12.79 7.87 -6.66
N VAL A 117 13.03 8.44 -5.48
CA VAL A 117 13.70 9.76 -5.36
C VAL A 117 15.13 9.71 -5.88
N ASN A 118 15.89 8.67 -5.54
CA ASN A 118 17.29 8.56 -5.96
C ASN A 118 17.42 8.38 -7.47
N LEU A 119 16.55 7.59 -8.09
CA LEU A 119 16.53 7.37 -9.54
C LEU A 119 16.06 8.60 -10.33
N ALA A 120 15.16 9.42 -9.78
CA ALA A 120 14.65 10.60 -10.48
C ALA A 120 15.61 11.81 -10.49
N ASN A 121 16.68 11.73 -9.69
CA ASN A 121 17.73 12.73 -9.56
C ASN A 121 19.01 12.36 -10.33
N HIS A 122 19.07 11.16 -10.87
CA HIS A 122 20.06 10.74 -11.87
C HIS A 122 19.51 10.98 -13.28
#